data_AF-A0A534XNP5-F1
#
_entry.id   AF-A0A534XNP5-F1
#
_cell.length_a   1.000
_cell.length_b   1.000
_cell.length_c   1.000
_cell.angle_alpha   90.00
_cell.angle_beta   90.00
_cell.angle_gamma   90.00
#
_symmetry.space_group_name_H-M   'P 1'
#
loop_
_entity.id
_entity.type
_entity.pdbx_description
1 polymer ?
#
loop_
_entity_poly.entity_id
_entity_poly.type
_entity_poly.pdbx_seq_one_letter_code
_entity_poly.pdbx_strand_id
1 'polypeptide(L)' 'MPVTVKIPAPLRPLTQGQAEVALENAPTVKAAVEELSRRYPGLRERLLDDKG' A
#
# COMPACT_ATOMS: atom_id res chain seq x y z
N MET A 1 -7.90 4.12 -13.16
CA MET A 1 -8.04 2.65 -13.27
C MET A 1 -8.02 2.11 -11.85
N PRO A 2 -9.08 1.44 -11.39
CA PRO A 2 -9.10 0.87 -10.05
C PRO A 2 -8.08 -0.27 -9.96
N VAL A 3 -7.19 -0.21 -8.97
CA VAL A 3 -6.16 -1.21 -8.71
C VAL A 3 -6.42 -1.82 -7.33
N THR A 4 -6.50 -3.14 -7.27
CA THR A 4 -6.60 -3.87 -6.01
C THR A 4 -5.21 -4.32 -5.59
N VAL A 5 -4.74 -3.83 -4.44
CA VAL A 5 -3.44 -4.22 -3.87
C VAL A 5 -3.67 -5.28 -2.81
N LYS A 6 -3.07 -6.46 -3.00
CA LYS A 6 -3.13 -7.56 -2.03
C LYS A 6 -2.11 -7.35 -0.93
N ILE A 7 -2.58 -7.39 0.31
CA ILE A 7 -1.77 -7.15 1.51
C ILE A 7 -1.32 -8.49 2.12
N PRO A 8 -0.01 -8.77 2.13
CA PRO A 8 0.57 -9.92 2.81
C PRO A 8 0.19 -9.93 4.30
N ALA A 9 0.02 -11.14 4.87
CA ALA A 9 -0.28 -11.33 6.29
C ALA A 9 0.56 -10.46 7.26
N PRO A 10 1.90 -10.32 7.12
CA PRO A 10 2.70 -9.48 8.02
C PRO A 10 2.40 -7.98 7.93
N LEU A 11 1.81 -7.51 6.83
CA LEU A 11 1.48 -6.09 6.62
C LEU A 11 0.02 -5.75 7.00
N ARG A 12 -0.84 -6.76 7.17
CA ARG A 12 -2.25 -6.57 7.56
C ARG A 12 -2.45 -5.76 8.84
N PRO A 13 -1.61 -5.88 9.91
CA PRO A 13 -1.75 -5.03 11.08
C PRO A 13 -1.66 -3.53 10.77
N LEU A 14 -0.94 -3.14 9.71
CA LEU A 14 -0.80 -1.76 9.27
C LEU A 14 -1.96 -1.29 8.39
N THR A 15 -2.66 -2.21 7.73
CA THR A 15 -3.83 -1.93 6.88
C THR A 15 -5.15 -2.23 7.59
N GLN A 16 -5.20 -2.09 8.91
CA GLN A 16 -6.40 -2.36 9.73
C GLN A 16 -6.97 -3.78 9.58
N GLY A 17 -6.10 -4.76 9.31
CA GLY A 17 -6.48 -6.15 9.07
C GLY A 17 -6.95 -6.44 7.65
N GLN A 18 -7.00 -5.45 6.75
CA GLN A 18 -7.47 -5.65 5.38
C GLN A 18 -6.49 -6.48 4.56
N ALA A 19 -7.01 -7.53 3.93
CA ALA A 19 -6.25 -8.40 3.02
C ALA A 19 -6.10 -7.80 1.61
N GLU A 20 -7.00 -6.87 1.24
CA GLU A 20 -7.00 -6.22 -0.06
C GLU A 20 -7.39 -4.75 0.12
N VAL A 21 -6.68 -3.85 -0.56
CA VAL A 21 -6.98 -2.41 -0.56
C VAL A 21 -7.27 -1.97 -1.99
N ALA A 22 -8.44 -1.37 -2.20
CA ALA A 22 -8.81 -0.77 -3.47
C ALA A 22 -8.28 0.67 -3.57
N LEU A 23 -7.52 0.93 -4.63
CA LEU A 23 -7.05 2.26 -5.01
C LEU A 23 -7.80 2.71 -6.26
N GLU A 24 -8.45 3.87 -6.20
CA GLU A 24 -9.30 4.34 -7.29
C GLU A 24 -8.47 4.87 -8.47
N ASN A 25 -7.33 5.51 -8.18
CA ASN A 25 -6.47 6.15 -9.17
C ASN A 25 -4.98 5.98 -8.86
N ALA A 26 -4.43 4.84 -9.25
CA ALA A 26 -2.98 4.61 -9.25
C ALA A 26 -2.45 4.43 -10.68
N PRO A 27 -1.98 5.49 -11.36
CA PRO A 27 -1.42 5.38 -12.72
C PRO A 27 -0.07 4.66 -12.76
N THR A 28 0.63 4.57 -11.63
CA THR A 28 1.93 3.89 -11.50
C THR A 28 2.03 3.17 -10.16
N VAL A 29 2.97 2.21 -10.06
CA VAL A 29 3.27 1.54 -8.78
C VAL A 29 3.67 2.55 -7.71
N LYS A 30 4.49 3.56 -8.07
CA LYS A 30 4.87 4.64 -7.15
C LYS A 30 3.65 5.40 -6.61
N ALA A 31 2.71 5.75 -7.48
CA ALA A 31 1.47 6.42 -7.07
C ALA A 31 0.62 5.52 -6.16
N ALA A 32 0.54 4.21 -6.46
CA ALA A 32 -0.16 3.25 -5.60
C ALA A 32 0.43 3.21 -4.20
N VAL A 33 1.76 3.12 -4.11
CA VAL A 33 2.48 3.07 -2.82
C VAL A 33 2.36 4.38 -2.07
N GLU A 34 2.45 5.54 -2.74
CA GLU A 34 2.23 6.85 -2.10
C GLU A 34 0.81 6.99 -1.53
N GLU A 35 -0.21 6.54 -2.28
CA GLU A 35 -1.58 6.59 -1.80
C GLU A 35 -1.82 5.63 -0.62
N LEU A 36 -1.28 4.40 -0.69
CA LEU A 36 -1.29 3.47 0.44
C LEU A 36 -0.56 4.03 1.65
N SER A 37 0.56 4.71 1.44
CA SER A 37 1.34 5.33 2.52
C SER A 37 0.59 6.49 3.19
N ARG A 38 -0.21 7.25 2.42
CA ARG A 38 -1.08 8.31 2.96
C ARG A 38 -2.23 7.72 3.78
N ARG A 39 -2.83 6.62 3.31
CA ARG A 39 -3.93 5.92 4.00
C ARG A 39 -3.46 5.15 5.23
N TYR A 40 -2.26 4.57 5.17
CA TYR A 40 -1.67 3.71 6.20
C TYR A 40 -0.23 4.15 6.51
N PRO A 41 -0.05 5.06 7.47
CA PRO A 41 1.28 5.49 7.92
C PRO A 41 2.14 4.30 8.36
N GLY A 42 3.41 4.27 7.98
CA GLY A 42 4.35 3.19 8.31
C GLY A 42 4.33 1.99 7.35
N LEU A 43 3.36 1.89 6.43
CA LEU A 43 3.37 0.85 5.39
C LEU A 43 4.53 1.06 4.40
N ARG A 44 4.86 2.32 4.12
CA ARG A 44 5.94 2.72 3.21
C ARG A 44 7.29 2.12 3.61
N GLU A 45 7.64 2.25 4.89
CA GLU A 45 8.90 1.79 5.46
C GLU A 45 9.04 0.26 5.46
N ARG A 46 7.91 -0.45 5.33
CA ARG A 46 7.90 -1.92 5.19
C ARG A 46 7.94 -2.38 3.74
N LEU A 47 7.68 -1.48 2.79
CA LEU A 47 7.57 -1.79 1.36
C LEU A 47 8.79 -1.32 0.57
N LEU A 48 9.30 -0.11 0.86
CA LEU A 48 10.52 0.41 0.25
C LEU A 48 11.69 0.16 1.18
N ASP A 49 12.82 -0.21 0.60
CA ASP A 49 14.11 -0.22 1.29
C ASP A 49 14.78 1.16 1.17
N ASP A 50 16.01 1.30 1.69
CA ASP A 50 16.76 2.55 1.64
C ASP A 50 17.06 3.06 0.21
N LYS A 51 16.87 2.21 -0.81
CA LYS A 51 17.10 2.56 -2.23
C LYS A 51 15.81 2.96 -2.95
N GLY A 52 14.65 2.84 -2.30
CA GLY A 52 13.34 3.18 -2.86
C GLY A 52 12.66 1.99 -3.50
#